data_AF-A0A7J4G1D1-F1
#
_entry.id   AF-A0A7J4G1D1-F1
#
_cell.length_a   1.000
_cell.length_b   1.000
_cell.length_c   1.000
_cell.angle_alpha   90.00
_cell.angle_beta   90.00
_cell.angle_gamma   90.00
#
_symmetry.space_group_name_H-M   'P 1'
#
loop_
_entity.id
_entity.type
_entity.pdbx_description
1 polymer ?
#
loop_
_entity_poly.entity_id
_entity_poly.type
_entity_poly.pdbx_seq_one_letter_code
_entity_poly.pdbx_strand_id
1 'polypeptide(L)'
;MPVLSFRLKKLSGDVGEPKTGEVRITSSIPKIKNIEEREITVGSSKQKVLGIDFEYSVTYEPTKAKINVEGEILYTDKKQREILKNWKKEKK
;
A
#
# COMPACT_ATOMS: atom_id res chain seq x y z
N MET A 1 -18.31 6.91 -1.70
CA MET A 1 -17.35 5.80 -1.54
C MET A 1 -16.16 6.09 -2.43
N PRO A 2 -14.93 6.14 -1.89
CA PRO A 2 -13.92 7.02 -2.46
C PRO A 2 -12.74 6.26 -3.07
N VAL A 3 -12.75 4.92 -3.07
CA VAL A 3 -11.73 4.12 -3.77
C VAL A 3 -12.18 3.90 -5.21
N LEU A 4 -11.41 4.43 -6.14
CA LEU A 4 -11.66 4.38 -7.58
C LEU A 4 -10.98 3.19 -8.25
N SER A 5 -9.81 2.79 -7.75
CA SER A 5 -9.04 1.67 -8.30
C SER A 5 -8.08 1.12 -7.27
N PHE A 6 -7.79 -0.17 -7.42
CA PHE A 6 -6.79 -0.89 -6.65
C PHE A 6 -5.87 -1.63 -7.62
N ARG A 7 -4.56 -1.45 -7.46
CA ARG A 7 -3.56 -2.12 -8.28
C ARG A 7 -2.50 -2.73 -7.38
N LEU A 8 -2.23 -4.02 -7.56
CA LEU A 8 -1.03 -4.66 -7.03
C LEU A 8 0.14 -4.31 -7.96
N LYS A 9 1.16 -3.67 -7.40
CA LYS A 9 2.40 -3.34 -8.13
C LYS A 9 3.35 -4.52 -8.13
N LYS A 10 3.50 -5.16 -6.98
CA LYS A 10 4.43 -6.28 -6.81
C LYS A 10 3.92 -7.23 -5.72
N LEU A 11 4.00 -8.52 -6.01
CA LEU A 11 3.85 -9.58 -5.03
C LEU A 11 5.16 -10.39 -5.07
N SER A 12 5.80 -10.56 -3.92
CA SER A 12 7.03 -11.33 -3.81
C SER A 12 6.94 -12.28 -2.64
N GLY A 13 7.26 -13.54 -2.89
CA GLY A 13 7.29 -14.60 -1.88
C GLY A 13 8.68 -15.21 -1.83
N ASP A 14 9.20 -15.36 -0.62
CA ASP A 14 10.42 -16.11 -0.32
C ASP A 14 10.04 -17.24 0.64
N VAL A 15 10.33 -18.48 0.25
CA VAL A 15 10.03 -19.68 1.05
C VAL A 15 10.97 -19.85 2.24
N GLY A 16 12.06 -19.09 2.29
CA GLY A 16 13.04 -19.13 3.36
C GLY A 16 13.75 -20.49 3.46
N GLU A 17 14.24 -20.79 4.65
CA GLU A 17 14.94 -22.04 4.94
C GLU A 17 13.97 -23.06 5.56
N PRO A 18 14.04 -24.35 5.16
CA PRO A 18 13.26 -25.39 5.79
C PRO A 18 13.73 -25.54 7.25
N LYS A 19 12.84 -25.23 8.19
CA LYS A 19 13.08 -25.40 9.63
C LYS A 19 11.93 -26.14 10.28
N THR A 20 12.28 -26.97 11.25
CA THR A 20 11.34 -27.74 12.05
C THR A 20 10.96 -26.94 13.30
N GLY A 21 9.67 -26.84 13.61
CA GLY A 21 9.17 -26.15 14.80
C GLY A 21 7.80 -25.52 14.60
N GLU A 22 7.29 -24.86 15.66
CA GLU A 22 6.08 -24.06 15.59
C GLU A 22 6.31 -22.83 14.69
N VAL A 23 5.42 -22.64 13.71
CA VAL A 23 5.48 -21.48 12.81
C VAL A 23 4.73 -20.31 13.43
N ARG A 24 5.44 -19.21 13.68
CA ARG A 24 4.86 -17.93 14.11
C ARG A 24 4.73 -17.00 12.91
N ILE A 25 3.55 -16.41 12.78
CA ILE A 25 3.23 -15.47 11.70
C ILE A 25 3.22 -14.06 12.28
N THR A 26 4.10 -13.21 11.78
CA THR A 26 4.13 -11.79 12.13
C THR A 26 3.77 -10.97 10.89
N SER A 27 2.58 -10.37 10.93
CA SER A 27 2.12 -9.42 9.91
C SER A 27 2.47 -7.99 10.32
N SER A 28 3.04 -7.21 9.40
CA SER A 28 3.18 -5.77 9.59
C SER A 28 1.83 -5.06 9.39
N ILE A 29 1.61 -3.93 10.05
CA ILE A 29 0.49 -3.05 9.69
C ILE A 29 0.81 -2.46 8.30
N PRO A 30 -0.13 -2.43 7.33
CA PRO A 30 0.12 -1.85 6.00
C PRO A 30 0.68 -0.44 6.13
N LYS A 31 1.88 -0.23 5.59
CA LYS A 31 2.57 1.05 5.64
C LYS A 31 2.24 1.84 4.39
N ILE A 32 1.79 3.08 4.57
CA ILE A 32 1.64 4.02 3.46
C ILE A 32 3.04 4.54 3.12
N LYS A 33 3.57 4.21 1.94
CA LYS A 33 4.86 4.70 1.45
C LYS A 33 4.76 6.11 0.87
N ASN A 34 3.65 6.40 0.19
CA ASN A 34 3.47 7.67 -0.49
C ASN A 34 2.00 8.02 -0.68
N ILE A 35 1.71 9.33 -0.69
CA ILE A 35 0.41 9.89 -1.09
C ILE A 35 0.70 11.04 -2.05
N GLU A 36 0.17 10.97 -3.26
CA GLU A 36 0.35 11.98 -4.31
C GLU A 36 -0.95 12.31 -5.02
N GLU A 37 -1.04 13.50 -5.62
CA GLU A 37 -2.18 13.87 -6.47
C GLU A 37 -1.95 13.36 -7.89
N ARG A 38 -2.93 12.66 -8.46
CA ARG A 38 -2.95 12.21 -9.85
C ARG A 38 -4.19 12.73 -10.56
N GLU A 39 -4.06 13.05 -11.84
CA GLU A 39 -5.18 13.35 -12.70
C GLU A 39 -5.55 12.10 -13.49
N ILE A 40 -6.80 11.65 -13.37
CA ILE A 40 -7.34 10.54 -14.17
C ILE A 40 -8.45 11.06 -15.07
N THR A 41 -8.65 10.39 -16.20
CA THR A 41 -9.77 10.67 -17.10
C THR A 41 -10.87 9.66 -16.85
N VAL A 42 -12.07 10.13 -16.51
CA VAL A 42 -13.27 9.30 -16.30
C VAL A 42 -14.32 9.78 -17.30
N GLY A 43 -14.56 8.98 -18.35
CA GLY A 43 -15.37 9.41 -19.49
C GLY A 43 -14.72 10.59 -20.23
N SER A 44 -15.45 11.70 -20.35
CA SER A 44 -14.96 12.94 -20.99
C SER A 44 -14.38 13.96 -20.00
N SER A 45 -14.34 13.64 -18.71
CA SER A 45 -13.93 14.57 -17.65
C SER A 45 -12.62 14.16 -17.00
N LYS A 46 -11.77 15.14 -16.72
CA LYS A 46 -10.55 14.96 -15.92
C LYS A 46 -10.86 15.19 -14.45
N GLN A 47 -10.46 14.25 -13.60
CA GLN A 47 -10.66 14.31 -12.15
C GLN A 47 -9.35 14.11 -11.41
N LYS A 48 -9.14 14.92 -10.38
CA LYS A 48 -8.01 14.78 -9.46
C LYS A 48 -8.31 13.75 -8.38
N VAL A 49 -7.38 12.84 -8.19
CA VAL A 49 -7.44 11.71 -7.27
C VAL A 49 -6.15 11.63 -6.47
N LEU A 50 -6.17 10.91 -5.36
CA LEU A 50 -4.99 10.60 -4.57
C LEU A 50 -4.49 9.21 -4.99
N GLY A 51 -3.25 9.11 -5.41
CA GLY A 51 -2.52 7.86 -5.49
C GLY A 51 -1.90 7.58 -4.13
N ILE A 52 -2.28 6.47 -3.49
CA ILE A 52 -1.76 6.03 -2.20
C ILE A 52 -0.97 4.74 -2.44
N ASP A 53 0.34 4.82 -2.27
CA ASP A 53 1.23 3.66 -2.33
C ASP A 53 1.30 3.01 -0.96
N PHE A 54 1.06 1.71 -0.90
CA PHE A 54 1.15 0.93 0.32
C PHE A 54 2.09 -0.27 0.15
N GLU A 55 2.69 -0.67 1.26
CA GLU A 55 3.44 -1.90 1.39
C GLU A 55 2.94 -2.67 2.60
N TYR A 56 2.79 -3.97 2.44
CA TYR A 56 2.44 -4.90 3.49
C TYR A 56 3.39 -6.09 3.42
N SER A 57 4.01 -6.41 4.53
CA SER A 57 4.90 -7.56 4.65
C SER A 57 4.45 -8.52 5.74
N VAL A 58 4.58 -9.81 5.46
CA VAL A 58 4.36 -10.90 6.41
C VAL A 58 5.66 -11.68 6.50
N THR A 59 6.12 -11.92 7.72
CA THR A 59 7.29 -12.76 7.99
C THR A 59 6.87 -13.97 8.80
N TYR A 60 7.40 -15.12 8.43
CA TYR A 60 7.19 -16.40 9.10
C TYR A 60 8.47 -16.79 9.83
N GLU A 61 8.37 -17.05 11.12
CA GLU A 61 9.46 -17.54 11.93
C GLU A 61 9.19 -19.00 12.35
N PRO A 62 10.21 -19.88 12.43
CA PRO A 62 11.65 -19.61 12.27
C PRO A 62 12.17 -19.72 10.82
N THR A 63 11.31 -20.10 9.86
CA THR A 63 11.69 -20.35 8.45
C THR A 63 12.27 -19.12 7.75
N LYS A 64 12.06 -17.92 8.30
CA LYS A 64 12.40 -16.62 7.68
C LYS A 64 11.71 -16.43 6.32
N ALA A 65 10.65 -17.19 6.04
CA ALA A 65 9.85 -17.01 4.85
C ALA A 65 9.18 -15.63 4.90
N LYS A 66 9.03 -14.99 3.75
CA LYS A 66 8.50 -13.62 3.65
C LYS A 66 7.55 -13.50 2.49
N ILE A 67 6.47 -12.75 2.71
CA ILE A 67 5.57 -12.31 1.65
C ILE A 67 5.55 -10.79 1.71
N ASN A 68 5.94 -10.15 0.62
CA ASN A 68 5.87 -8.70 0.46
C ASN A 68 4.85 -8.36 -0.63
N VAL A 69 3.92 -7.49 -0.29
CA VAL A 69 2.88 -6.98 -1.15
C VAL A 69 3.05 -5.48 -1.26
N GLU A 70 3.26 -4.98 -2.46
CA GLU A 70 3.29 -3.56 -2.76
C GLU A 70 2.15 -3.25 -3.73
N GLY A 71 1.41 -2.19 -3.44
CA GLY A 71 0.25 -1.81 -4.23
C GLY A 71 -0.04 -0.33 -4.17
N GLU A 72 -1.04 0.05 -4.94
CA GLU A 72 -1.50 1.41 -5.10
C GLU A 72 -3.02 1.45 -5.07
N ILE A 73 -3.54 2.45 -4.36
CA ILE A 73 -4.97 2.73 -4.27
C ILE A 73 -5.19 4.11 -4.87
N LEU A 74 -6.12 4.22 -5.81
CA LEU A 74 -6.63 5.51 -6.25
C LEU A 74 -7.84 5.89 -5.41
N TYR A 75 -7.76 7.02 -4.73
CA TYR A 75 -8.73 7.47 -3.74
C TYR A 75 -9.21 8.91 -4.03
N THR A 76 -10.49 9.20 -3.91
CA THR A 76 -11.07 10.53 -4.15
C THR A 76 -11.90 11.02 -2.98
N ASP A 77 -11.69 12.25 -2.53
CA ASP A 77 -12.41 12.80 -1.37
C ASP A 77 -12.58 14.31 -1.52
N LYS A 78 -13.54 14.90 -0.82
CA LYS A 78 -13.69 16.36 -0.79
C LYS A 78 -12.52 17.04 -0.06
N LYS A 79 -11.84 16.30 0.84
CA LYS A 79 -10.74 16.79 1.69
C LYS A 79 -9.35 16.42 1.17
N GLN A 80 -9.19 16.08 -0.11
CA GLN A 80 -7.90 15.67 -0.69
C GLN A 80 -6.74 16.63 -0.41
N ARG A 81 -6.98 17.94 -0.49
CA ARG A 81 -5.95 18.96 -0.21
C ARG A 81 -5.46 18.92 1.25
N GLU A 82 -6.37 18.67 2.18
CA GLU A 82 -6.06 18.56 3.61
C GLU A 82 -5.24 17.29 3.89
N ILE A 83 -5.65 16.16 3.29
CA ILE A 83 -4.93 14.88 3.37
C ILE A 83 -3.49 15.04 2.86
N LEU A 84 -3.30 15.64 1.68
CA LEU A 84 -1.98 15.89 1.12
C LEU A 84 -1.14 16.84 1.99
N LYS A 85 -1.76 17.87 2.57
CA LYS A 85 -1.06 18.82 3.46
C LYS A 85 -0.62 18.15 4.75
N ASN A 86 -1.46 17.32 5.36
CA ASN A 86 -1.12 16.58 6.58
C ASN A 86 -0.05 15.53 6.31
N TRP A 87 -0.16 14.77 5.21
CA TRP A 87 0.87 13.82 4.79
C TRP A 87 2.24 14.49 4.62
N LYS A 88 2.30 15.63 3.92
CA LYS A 88 3.54 16.40 3.74
C LYS A 88 4.13 16.92 5.06
N LYS A 89 3.31 17.14 6.09
CA LYS A 89 3.77 17.54 7.42
C LYS A 89 4.34 16.35 8.19
N GLU A 90 3.69 15.19 8.14
CA GLU A 90 4.14 13.99 8.86
C GLU A 90 5.36 13.33 8.21
N LYS A 91 5.57 13.50 6.91
CA LYS A 91 6.78 13.03 6.21
C LYS A 91 8.02 13.90 6.50
N LYS A 92 7.87 15.02 7.20
CA LYS A 92 8.91 16.01 7.49
C LYS A 92 9.50 15.75 8.87
#